data_AF-A0A4R6FKP5-F1
#
_entry.id   AF-A0A4R6FKP5-F1
#
_cell.length_a   1.000
_cell.length_b   1.000
_cell.length_c   1.000
_cell.angle_alpha   90.00
_cell.angle_beta   90.00
_cell.angle_gamma   90.00
#
_symmetry.space_group_name_H-M   'P 1'
#
loop_
_entity.id
_entity.type
_entity.pdbx_description
1 polymer ?
#
loop_
_entity_poly.entity_id
_entity_poly.type
_entity_poly.pdbx_seq_one_letter_code
_entity_poly.pdbx_strand_id
1 'polypeptide(L)'
;MKTPYDAALRALDQEMDELKRVIRDAMERLTTIEAERKAIGKRIVEEQQLSTENHILFADAYLARARQQRASLDDAQRTAEQELSVLREKAAEQFASMRAIGNAADQYRQNVERERERAEQQLVDDVVAARFVRTMRHARDRKRQS
;
A
#
# COMPACT_ATOMS: atom_id res chain seq x y z
N MET A 1 -10.40 -21.07 -1.88
CA MET A 1 -11.10 -20.79 -3.16
C MET A 1 -10.29 -19.75 -3.93
N LYS A 2 -9.95 -20.01 -5.20
CA LYS A 2 -9.19 -19.08 -6.03
C LYS A 2 -10.16 -18.09 -6.67
N THR A 3 -9.93 -16.78 -6.53
CA THR A 3 -10.79 -15.75 -7.13
C THR A 3 -10.19 -15.26 -8.44
N PRO A 4 -11.00 -14.74 -9.39
CA PRO A 4 -10.47 -14.11 -10.60
C PRO A 4 -9.63 -12.84 -10.30
N TYR A 5 -9.73 -12.31 -9.08
CA TYR A 5 -8.99 -11.13 -8.62
C TYR A 5 -7.61 -11.46 -8.04
N ASP A 6 -7.30 -12.74 -7.78
CA ASP A 6 -6.07 -13.14 -7.08
C ASP A 6 -4.80 -12.71 -7.83
N ALA A 7 -4.81 -12.73 -9.17
CA ALA A 7 -3.68 -12.29 -9.98
C ALA A 7 -3.45 -10.77 -9.86
N ALA A 8 -4.54 -9.98 -9.89
CA ALA A 8 -4.48 -8.54 -9.73
C ALA A 8 -4.01 -8.15 -8.31
N LEU A 9 -4.53 -8.81 -7.27
CA LEU A 9 -4.11 -8.55 -5.89
C LEU A 9 -2.62 -8.82 -5.69
N ARG A 10 -2.09 -9.92 -6.26
CA ARG A 10 -0.65 -10.22 -6.19
C ARG A 10 0.21 -9.19 -6.91
N ALA A 11 -0.22 -8.72 -8.07
CA ALA A 11 0.51 -7.68 -8.80
C ALA A 11 0.55 -6.38 -7.97
N LEU A 12 -0.59 -5.98 -7.40
CA LEU A 12 -0.66 -4.80 -6.56
C LEU A 12 0.16 -4.92 -5.27
N ASP A 13 0.20 -6.11 -4.65
CA ASP A 13 1.06 -6.40 -3.50
C ASP A 13 2.55 -6.20 -3.85
N GLN A 14 2.99 -6.72 -5.00
CA GLN A 14 4.37 -6.56 -5.47
C GLN A 14 4.71 -5.10 -5.73
N GLU A 15 3.85 -4.37 -6.43
CA GLU A 15 4.00 -2.94 -6.68
C GLU A 15 4.04 -2.14 -5.38
N MET A 16 3.20 -2.49 -4.41
CA MET A 16 3.18 -1.84 -3.09
C MET A 16 4.48 -2.11 -2.31
N ASP A 17 5.03 -3.32 -2.37
CA ASP A 17 6.29 -3.64 -1.71
C ASP A 17 7.49 -2.93 -2.36
N GLU A 18 7.51 -2.81 -3.68
CA GLU A 18 8.48 -1.98 -4.39
C GLU A 18 8.37 -0.51 -3.97
N LEU A 19 7.15 0.03 -3.90
CA LEU A 19 6.93 1.42 -3.50
C LEU A 19 7.36 1.69 -2.05
N LYS A 20 7.10 0.76 -1.12
CA LYS A 20 7.61 0.84 0.26
C LYS A 20 9.13 0.88 0.30
N ARG A 21 9.80 0.09 -0.53
CA ARG A 21 11.26 0.10 -0.64
C ARG A 21 11.76 1.46 -1.13
N VAL A 22 11.19 1.98 -2.21
CA VAL A 22 11.57 3.29 -2.76
C VAL A 22 11.34 4.42 -1.75
N ILE A 23 10.22 4.40 -1.01
CA ILE A 23 9.94 5.37 0.07
C ILE A 23 10.99 5.27 1.18
N ARG A 24 11.39 4.05 1.58
CA ARG A 24 12.43 3.86 2.58
C ARG A 24 13.76 4.43 2.11
N ASP A 25 14.19 4.12 0.89
CA ASP A 25 15.43 4.62 0.31
C ASP A 25 15.43 6.16 0.24
N ALA A 26 14.29 6.77 -0.11
CA ALA A 26 14.12 8.23 -0.12
C ALA A 26 14.18 8.85 1.29
N MET A 27 13.59 8.20 2.29
CA MET A 27 13.68 8.63 3.69
C MET A 27 15.11 8.54 4.22
N GLU A 28 15.83 7.46 3.92
CA GLU A 28 17.24 7.31 4.28
C GLU A 28 18.08 8.44 3.66
N ARG A 29 17.89 8.71 2.36
CA ARG A 29 18.56 9.83 1.68
C ARG A 29 18.30 11.18 2.35
N LEU A 30 17.06 11.47 2.75
CA LEU A 30 16.72 12.69 3.49
C LEU A 30 17.47 12.76 4.83
N THR A 31 17.49 11.67 5.59
CA THR A 31 18.23 11.64 6.88
C THR A 31 19.73 11.88 6.69
N THR A 32 20.33 11.35 5.62
CA THR A 32 21.74 11.63 5.27
C THR A 32 21.95 13.11 4.96
N ILE A 33 21.10 13.71 4.12
CA ILE A 33 21.19 15.15 3.77
C ILE A 33 21.06 16.02 5.02
N GLU A 34 20.11 15.71 5.91
CA GLU A 34 19.93 16.43 7.18
C GLU A 34 21.16 16.32 8.09
N ALA A 35 21.76 15.14 8.18
CA ALA A 35 22.97 14.91 8.97
C ALA A 35 24.17 15.71 8.42
N GLU A 36 24.38 15.68 7.11
CA GLU A 36 25.45 16.43 6.43
C GLU A 36 25.27 17.94 6.60
N ARG A 37 24.05 18.43 6.41
CA ARG A 37 23.70 19.84 6.60
C ARG A 37 23.96 20.30 8.04
N LYS A 38 23.59 19.49 9.03
CA LYS A 38 23.87 19.75 10.44
C LYS A 38 25.37 19.76 10.73
N ALA A 39 26.13 18.85 10.12
CA ALA A 39 27.58 18.79 10.28
C ALA A 39 28.28 20.02 9.68
N ILE A 40 27.90 20.45 8.48
CA ILE A 40 28.44 21.66 7.85
C ILE A 40 28.05 22.91 8.66
N GLY A 41 26.81 22.97 9.14
CA GLY A 41 26.36 24.07 10.00
C GLY A 41 27.23 24.22 11.25
N LYS A 42 27.55 23.11 11.92
CA LYS A 42 28.46 23.10 13.08
C LYS A 42 29.87 23.59 12.70
N ARG A 43 30.44 23.04 11.63
CA ARG A 43 31.78 23.43 11.15
C ARG A 43 31.89 24.90 10.78
N ILE A 44 30.83 25.48 10.18
CA ILE A 44 30.79 26.92 9.88
C ILE A 44 30.87 27.74 11.17
N VAL A 45 30.11 27.36 12.19
CA VAL A 45 30.11 28.06 13.49
C VAL A 45 31.47 27.94 14.18
N GLU A 46 32.05 26.75 14.21
CA GLU A 46 33.39 26.50 14.78
C GLU A 46 34.47 27.35 14.09
N GLU A 47 34.49 27.36 12.75
CA GLU A 47 35.47 28.13 12.00
C GLU A 47 35.30 29.65 12.18
N GLN A 48 34.05 30.12 12.28
CA GLN A 48 33.77 31.54 12.57
C GLN A 48 34.29 31.95 13.95
N GLN A 49 34.16 31.09 14.95
CA GLN A 49 34.70 31.33 16.29
C GLN A 49 36.23 31.41 16.25
N LEU A 50 36.89 30.43 15.62
CA LEU A 50 38.35 30.39 15.49
C LEU A 50 38.93 31.61 14.76
N SER A 51 38.28 32.04 13.68
CA SER A 51 38.71 33.24 12.93
C SER A 51 38.50 34.54 13.71
N THR A 52 37.48 34.60 14.57
CA THR A 52 37.27 35.74 15.48
C THR A 52 38.37 35.82 16.54
N GLU A 53 38.79 34.67 17.09
CA GLU A 53 39.84 34.58 18.10
C GLU A 53 41.25 34.81 17.54
N ASN A 54 41.50 34.41 16.28
CA ASN A 54 42.80 34.55 15.62
C ASN A 54 42.67 35.25 14.26
N HIS A 55 42.87 36.56 14.25
CA HIS A 55 42.72 37.44 13.09
C HIS A 55 43.76 37.20 11.97
N ILE A 56 44.76 36.35 12.24
CA ILE A 56 45.76 35.90 11.25
C ILE A 56 45.22 34.72 10.41
N LEU A 57 44.19 34.00 10.91
CA LEU A 57 43.54 32.89 10.21
C LEU A 57 42.41 33.44 9.33
N PHE A 58 42.72 33.67 8.05
CA PHE A 58 41.74 34.03 7.04
C PHE A 58 40.95 32.80 6.57
N ALA A 59 39.73 32.64 7.09
CA ALA A 59 38.84 31.51 6.76
C ALA A 59 37.81 31.83 5.65
N ASP A 60 37.86 33.00 5.03
CA ASP A 60 36.81 33.50 4.13
C ASP A 60 36.50 32.59 2.95
N ALA A 61 37.54 32.04 2.29
CA ALA A 61 37.37 31.14 1.15
C ALA A 61 36.71 29.82 1.55
N TYR A 62 37.04 29.30 2.74
CA TYR A 62 36.41 28.11 3.29
C TYR A 62 34.95 28.39 3.66
N LEU A 63 34.68 29.49 4.36
CA LEU A 63 33.32 29.87 4.76
C LEU A 63 32.41 30.12 3.55
N ALA A 64 32.93 30.73 2.48
CA ALA A 64 32.20 30.90 1.23
C ALA A 64 31.82 29.54 0.61
N ARG A 65 32.77 28.60 0.52
CA ARG A 65 32.52 27.24 0.01
C ARG A 65 31.52 26.48 0.89
N ALA A 66 31.67 26.56 2.21
CA ALA A 66 30.78 25.87 3.14
C ALA A 66 29.34 26.41 3.08
N ARG A 67 29.16 27.73 2.90
CA ARG A 67 27.83 28.33 2.66
C ARG A 67 27.21 27.87 1.35
N GLN A 68 28.00 27.81 0.28
CA GLN A 68 27.54 27.28 -1.01
C GLN A 68 27.15 25.80 -0.91
N GLN A 69 27.95 24.99 -0.23
CA GLN A 69 27.64 23.58 0.00
C GLN A 69 26.35 23.42 0.83
N ARG A 70 26.16 24.24 1.86
CA ARG A 70 24.92 24.27 2.64
C ARG A 70 23.70 24.63 1.78
N ALA A 71 23.81 25.65 0.92
CA ALA A 71 22.73 26.04 0.01
C ALA A 71 22.38 24.90 -0.96
N SER A 72 23.39 24.22 -1.51
CA SER A 72 23.17 23.03 -2.37
C SER A 72 22.48 21.90 -1.62
N LEU A 73 22.77 21.69 -0.34
CA LEU A 73 22.09 20.69 0.50
C LEU A 73 20.67 21.12 0.86
N ASP A 74 20.41 22.41 1.08
CA ASP A 74 19.06 22.94 1.30
C ASP A 74 18.18 22.68 0.06
N ASP A 75 18.71 22.90 -1.15
CA ASP A 75 17.97 22.61 -2.38
C ASP A 75 17.78 21.10 -2.60
N ALA A 76 18.81 20.29 -2.36
CA ALA A 76 18.69 18.83 -2.43
C ALA A 76 17.67 18.28 -1.43
N GLN A 77 17.61 18.85 -0.22
CA GLN A 77 16.61 18.51 0.79
C GLN A 77 15.19 18.79 0.27
N ARG A 78 14.94 19.99 -0.26
CA ARG A 78 13.62 20.35 -0.81
C ARG A 78 13.19 19.43 -1.94
N THR A 79 14.10 19.11 -2.86
CA THR A 79 13.81 18.17 -3.95
C THR A 79 13.47 16.79 -3.40
N ALA A 80 14.24 16.27 -2.45
CA ALA A 80 13.98 14.96 -1.85
C ALA A 80 12.67 14.94 -1.04
N GLU A 81 12.30 16.03 -0.37
CA GLU A 81 11.00 16.18 0.31
C GLU A 81 9.83 16.16 -0.68
N GLN A 82 9.96 16.84 -1.81
CA GLN A 82 8.96 16.82 -2.88
C GLN A 82 8.80 15.42 -3.49
N GLU A 83 9.92 14.75 -3.80
CA GLU A 83 9.92 13.36 -4.27
C GLU A 83 9.22 12.43 -3.27
N LEU A 84 9.53 12.56 -1.97
CA LEU A 84 8.87 11.78 -0.93
C LEU A 84 7.37 12.05 -0.84
N SER A 85 6.94 13.31 -1.02
CA SER A 85 5.51 13.66 -1.04
C SER A 85 4.78 12.94 -2.17
N VAL A 86 5.35 12.99 -3.38
CA VAL A 86 4.78 12.32 -4.56
C VAL A 86 4.72 10.80 -4.36
N LEU A 87 5.75 10.20 -3.78
CA LEU A 87 5.76 8.76 -3.48
C LEU A 87 4.68 8.37 -2.47
N ARG A 88 4.44 9.22 -1.45
CA ARG A 88 3.37 8.99 -0.45
C ARG A 88 1.98 9.10 -1.07
N GLU A 89 1.77 10.05 -1.97
CA GLU A 89 0.51 10.17 -2.72
C GLU A 89 0.26 8.92 -3.57
N LYS A 90 1.26 8.47 -4.33
CA LYS A 90 1.19 7.21 -5.09
C LYS A 90 0.88 6.01 -4.19
N ALA A 91 1.47 5.97 -2.99
CA ALA A 91 1.20 4.88 -2.05
C ALA A 91 -0.24 4.89 -1.53
N ALA A 92 -0.80 6.08 -1.29
CA ALA A 92 -2.20 6.22 -0.90
C ALA A 92 -3.15 5.76 -2.02
N GLU A 93 -2.87 6.14 -3.28
CA GLU A 93 -3.64 5.72 -4.45
C GLU A 93 -3.59 4.20 -4.66
N GLN A 94 -2.39 3.61 -4.55
CA GLN A 94 -2.20 2.17 -4.68
C GLN A 94 -2.95 1.42 -3.57
N PHE A 95 -2.89 1.91 -2.34
CA PHE A 95 -3.62 1.32 -1.21
C PHE A 95 -5.13 1.39 -1.41
N ALA A 96 -5.64 2.51 -1.92
CA ALA A 96 -7.07 2.64 -2.27
C ALA A 96 -7.48 1.62 -3.34
N SER A 97 -6.65 1.43 -4.36
CA SER A 97 -6.88 0.46 -5.44
C SER A 97 -6.87 -0.99 -4.94
N MET A 98 -5.89 -1.34 -4.09
CA MET A 98 -5.84 -2.65 -3.42
C MET A 98 -7.11 -2.91 -2.59
N ARG A 99 -7.55 -1.91 -1.83
CA ARG A 99 -8.76 -2.04 -1.00
C ARG A 99 -10.02 -2.24 -1.85
N ALA A 100 -10.14 -1.52 -2.96
CA ALA A 100 -11.27 -1.66 -3.89
C ALA A 100 -11.33 -3.07 -4.50
N ILE A 101 -10.19 -3.59 -4.96
CA ILE A 101 -10.12 -4.95 -5.54
C ILE A 101 -10.32 -6.02 -4.47
N GLY A 102 -9.76 -5.82 -3.27
CA GLY A 102 -9.98 -6.72 -2.13
C GLY A 102 -11.46 -6.85 -1.78
N ASN A 103 -12.18 -5.72 -1.73
CA ASN A 103 -13.63 -5.72 -1.50
C ASN A 103 -14.39 -6.47 -2.61
N ALA A 104 -14.00 -6.29 -3.88
CA ALA A 104 -14.61 -7.00 -5.00
C ALA A 104 -14.37 -8.52 -4.91
N ALA A 105 -13.16 -8.94 -4.51
CA ALA A 105 -12.82 -10.33 -4.27
C ALA A 105 -13.65 -10.93 -3.12
N ASP A 106 -13.86 -10.18 -2.03
CA ASP A 106 -14.71 -10.59 -0.91
C ASP A 106 -16.16 -10.77 -1.32
N GLN A 107 -16.72 -9.81 -2.04
CA GLN A 107 -18.08 -9.91 -2.58
C GLN A 107 -18.24 -11.11 -3.52
N TYR A 108 -17.25 -11.36 -4.37
CA TYR A 108 -17.25 -12.54 -5.24
C TYR A 108 -17.29 -13.84 -4.43
N ARG A 109 -16.45 -13.97 -3.39
CA ARG A 109 -16.46 -15.15 -2.52
C ARG A 109 -17.81 -15.35 -1.84
N GLN A 110 -18.41 -14.27 -1.33
CA GLN A 110 -19.73 -14.32 -0.70
C GLN A 110 -20.85 -14.67 -1.69
N ASN A 111 -20.75 -14.22 -2.94
CA ASN A 111 -21.73 -14.57 -3.97
C ASN A 111 -21.64 -16.05 -4.31
N VAL A 112 -20.43 -16.58 -4.53
CA VAL A 112 -20.27 -18.00 -4.88
C VAL A 112 -20.68 -18.91 -3.73
N GLU A 113 -20.39 -18.53 -2.48
CA GLU A 113 -20.86 -19.32 -1.33
C GLU A 113 -22.40 -19.35 -1.27
N ARG A 114 -23.06 -18.20 -1.47
CA ARG A 114 -24.52 -18.14 -1.53
C ARG A 114 -25.11 -18.94 -2.69
N GLU A 115 -24.46 -18.94 -3.86
CA GLU A 115 -24.89 -19.74 -5.00
C GLU A 115 -24.77 -21.23 -4.71
N ARG A 116 -23.69 -21.64 -4.03
CA ARG A 116 -23.50 -23.02 -3.58
C ARG A 116 -24.57 -23.45 -2.58
N GLU A 117 -24.81 -22.65 -1.55
CA GLU A 117 -25.87 -22.91 -0.56
C GLU A 117 -27.25 -23.03 -1.22
N ARG A 118 -27.57 -22.15 -2.17
CA ARG A 118 -28.83 -22.21 -2.93
C ARG A 118 -28.94 -23.48 -3.77
N ALA A 119 -27.86 -23.89 -4.43
CA ALA A 119 -27.84 -25.11 -5.22
C ALA A 119 -28.04 -26.35 -4.31
N GLU A 120 -27.40 -26.38 -3.14
CA GLU A 120 -27.59 -27.45 -2.16
C GLU A 120 -29.03 -27.52 -1.65
N GLN A 121 -29.66 -26.38 -1.36
CA GLN A 121 -31.08 -26.31 -0.96
C GLN A 121 -32.04 -26.76 -2.07
N GLN A 122 -31.82 -26.32 -3.32
CA GLN A 122 -32.63 -26.74 -4.46
C GLN A 122 -32.63 -28.26 -4.64
N LEU A 123 -31.48 -28.91 -4.49
CA LEU A 123 -31.39 -30.37 -4.57
C LEU A 123 -32.20 -31.06 -3.46
N VAL A 124 -32.21 -30.50 -2.24
CA VAL A 124 -33.01 -31.04 -1.13
C VAL A 124 -34.50 -30.88 -1.43
N ASP A 125 -34.91 -29.69 -1.86
CA ASP A 125 -36.31 -29.38 -2.18
C ASP A 125 -36.84 -30.27 -3.31
N ASP A 126 -36.05 -30.48 -4.38
CA ASP A 126 -36.39 -31.35 -5.50
C ASP A 126 -36.62 -32.80 -5.04
N VAL A 127 -35.76 -33.32 -4.15
CA VAL A 127 -35.90 -34.67 -3.59
C VAL A 127 -37.16 -34.79 -2.72
N VAL A 128 -37.45 -33.79 -1.89
CA VAL A 128 -38.65 -33.75 -1.05
C VAL A 128 -39.91 -33.67 -1.91
N ALA A 129 -39.93 -32.80 -2.92
CA ALA A 129 -41.04 -32.65 -3.86
C ALA A 129 -41.29 -33.95 -4.63
N ALA A 130 -40.24 -34.61 -5.13
CA ALA A 130 -40.36 -35.90 -5.83
C ALA A 130 -40.95 -36.99 -4.93
N ARG A 131 -40.52 -37.06 -3.66
CA ARG A 131 -41.09 -37.99 -2.66
C ARG A 131 -42.57 -37.69 -2.39
N PHE A 132 -42.93 -36.42 -2.23
CA PHE A 132 -44.32 -36.00 -2.00
C PHE A 132 -45.24 -36.33 -3.18
N VAL A 133 -44.79 -36.08 -4.42
CA VAL A 133 -45.57 -36.45 -5.61
C VAL A 133 -45.79 -37.96 -5.69
N ARG A 134 -44.77 -38.76 -5.34
CA ARG A 134 -44.87 -40.22 -5.31
C ARG A 134 -45.87 -40.72 -4.27
N THR A 135 -45.84 -40.18 -3.04
CA THR A 135 -46.80 -40.55 -2.00
C THR A 135 -48.23 -40.16 -2.37
N MET A 136 -48.43 -38.97 -2.96
CA MET A 136 -49.74 -38.52 -3.44
C MET A 136 -50.30 -39.40 -4.58
N ARG A 137 -49.44 -39.87 -5.50
CA ARG A 137 -49.85 -40.84 -6.53
C ARG A 137 -50.32 -42.15 -5.91
N HIS A 138 -49.54 -42.74 -5.00
CA HIS A 138 -49.93 -43.98 -4.33
C HIS A 138 -51.24 -43.84 -3.53
N ALA A 139 -51.48 -42.70 -2.88
CA ALA A 139 -52.72 -42.44 -2.15
C ALA A 139 -53.94 -42.33 -3.09
N ARG A 140 -53.76 -41.72 -4.27
CA ARG A 140 -54.81 -41.64 -5.31
C ARG A 140 -55.15 -43.01 -5.90
N ASP A 141 -54.15 -43.83 -6.18
CA ASP A 141 -54.37 -45.16 -6.77
C ASP A 141 -55.12 -46.09 -5.79
N ARG A 142 -54.81 -46.01 -4.49
CA ARG A 142 -55.56 -46.73 -3.44
C ARG A 142 -57.03 -46.29 -3.34
N LYS A 143 -57.32 -44.99 -3.52
CA LYS A 143 -58.69 -44.47 -3.51
C LYS A 143 -59.52 -44.86 -4.74
N ARG A 144 -58.90 -45.27 -5.85
CA ARG A 144 -59.60 -45.72 -7.07
C ARG A 144 -59.91 -47.22 -7.08
N GLN A 145 -59.27 -47.99 -6.20
CA GLN A 145 -59.46 -49.44 -6.05
C GLN A 145 -60.43 -49.80 -4.91
N SER A 146 -60.90 -48.79 -4.16
CA SER A 146 -61.97 -48.85 -3.18
C SER A 146 -63.27 -48.33 -3.80
#